data_AF-A0A2A5E0T1-F1
#
_entry.id   AF-A0A2A5E0T1-F1
#
_cell.length_a   1.000
_cell.length_b   1.000
_cell.length_c   1.000
_cell.angle_alpha   90.00
_cell.angle_beta   90.00
_cell.angle_gamma   90.00
#
_symmetry.space_group_name_H-M   'P 1'
#
loop_
_entity.id
_entity.type
_entity.pdbx_description
1 polymer ?
#
loop_
_entity_poly.entity_id
_entity_poly.type
_entity_poly.pdbx_seq_one_letter_code
_entity_poly.pdbx_strand_id
1 'polypeptide(L)'
;MYDDWQPKKMEFEPDFDEQDEKDNFNGNVSSTEDANTNDGNDNKKGRKSQRPARNRNSKSKQYSNRTNSNNSPEIDAILKEEAYNVVGSSINVLNELGTGLTLECYEKAMLTEFKIKEIPYEENLSHEIVYKEVTVGKCDLKLVAYDKINIWIVIEDNISDHHIASMLNHLKVGKLQAGLIFNFKYPKLQWQRVITG
;
A
#
# COMPACT_ATOMS: atom_id res chain seq x y z
N MET A 1 -37.39 -4.86 37.91
CA MET A 1 -37.38 -5.54 36.61
C MET A 1 -36.65 -4.62 35.66
N TYR A 2 -35.34 -4.85 35.48
CA TYR A 2 -34.58 -4.24 34.40
C TYR A 2 -34.47 -5.32 33.33
N ASP A 3 -34.96 -5.00 32.14
CA ASP A 3 -34.94 -5.86 30.97
C ASP A 3 -33.51 -6.15 30.51
N ASP A 4 -33.29 -7.42 30.19
CA ASP A 4 -32.09 -7.98 29.57
C ASP A 4 -31.80 -7.30 28.22
N TRP A 5 -30.84 -6.38 28.21
CA TRP A 5 -30.19 -5.93 26.99
C TRP A 5 -28.99 -6.86 26.69
N GLN A 6 -29.17 -7.79 25.75
CA GLN A 6 -28.09 -8.59 25.20
C GLN A 6 -27.68 -8.00 23.85
N PRO A 7 -26.39 -7.66 23.62
CA PRO A 7 -25.94 -7.23 22.31
C PRO A 7 -26.01 -8.41 21.33
N LYS A 8 -26.71 -8.22 20.20
CA LYS A 8 -26.70 -9.19 19.10
C LYS A 8 -25.28 -9.28 18.55
N LYS A 9 -24.69 -10.47 18.57
CA LYS A 9 -23.54 -10.79 17.72
C LYS A 9 -23.97 -10.58 16.26
N MET A 10 -23.44 -9.54 15.63
CA MET A 10 -23.46 -9.41 14.18
C MET A 10 -22.33 -10.31 13.69
N GLU A 11 -22.68 -11.50 13.22
CA GLU A 11 -21.74 -12.36 12.50
C GLU A 11 -21.44 -11.65 11.18
N PHE A 12 -20.27 -11.01 11.12
CA PHE A 12 -19.76 -10.39 9.92
C PHE A 12 -19.15 -11.51 9.07
N GLU A 13 -19.88 -11.98 8.07
CA GLU A 13 -19.20 -12.61 6.93
C GLU A 13 -18.42 -11.50 6.24
N PRO A 14 -17.08 -11.59 6.14
CA PRO A 14 -16.36 -10.60 5.37
C PRO A 14 -16.82 -10.73 3.92
N ASP A 15 -17.45 -9.68 3.37
CA ASP A 15 -17.60 -9.46 1.94
C ASP A 15 -16.19 -9.23 1.34
N PHE A 16 -15.39 -10.29 1.37
CA PHE A 16 -14.08 -10.36 0.78
C PHE A 16 -14.28 -10.86 -0.65
N ASP A 17 -14.43 -9.92 -1.58
CA ASP A 17 -14.55 -10.24 -2.99
C ASP A 17 -13.22 -10.90 -3.43
N GLU A 18 -13.26 -12.18 -3.81
CA GLU A 18 -12.08 -12.93 -4.32
C GLU A 18 -11.40 -12.20 -5.50
N GLN A 19 -12.10 -11.27 -6.14
CA GLN A 19 -11.57 -10.40 -7.18
C GLN A 19 -10.54 -9.38 -6.65
N ASP A 20 -10.76 -8.80 -5.46
CA ASP A 20 -9.82 -7.86 -4.83
C ASP A 20 -8.52 -8.55 -4.36
N GLU A 21 -8.59 -9.84 -4.06
CA GLU A 21 -7.43 -10.73 -3.90
C GLU A 21 -6.67 -10.89 -5.22
N LYS A 22 -7.34 -11.16 -6.35
CA LYS A 22 -6.66 -11.39 -7.63
C LYS A 22 -5.97 -10.13 -8.17
N ASP A 23 -6.58 -8.96 -8.04
CA ASP A 23 -6.04 -7.73 -8.62
C ASP A 23 -4.83 -7.20 -7.84
N ASN A 24 -4.80 -7.39 -6.51
CA ASN A 24 -3.71 -6.91 -5.64
C ASN A 24 -2.65 -7.98 -5.33
N PHE A 25 -2.99 -9.27 -5.39
CA PHE A 25 -2.04 -10.37 -5.17
C PHE A 25 -1.35 -10.80 -6.48
N ASN A 26 -2.02 -10.68 -7.64
CA ASN A 26 -1.45 -11.01 -8.96
C ASN A 26 -1.23 -9.80 -9.89
N GLY A 27 -1.38 -8.56 -9.41
CA GLY A 27 -0.93 -7.35 -10.10
C GLY A 27 -1.42 -7.21 -11.55
N ASN A 28 -2.73 -7.28 -11.77
CA ASN A 28 -3.34 -6.90 -13.04
C ASN A 28 -4.36 -5.78 -12.81
N VAL A 29 -3.97 -4.54 -13.08
CA VAL A 29 -4.94 -3.44 -13.21
C VAL A 29 -5.42 -3.43 -14.67
N SER A 30 -6.67 -3.83 -14.90
CA SER A 30 -7.33 -3.54 -16.17
C SER A 30 -7.73 -2.06 -16.21
N SER A 31 -6.94 -1.26 -16.91
CA SER A 31 -7.40 0.06 -17.36
C SER A 31 -8.51 -0.14 -18.39
N THR A 32 -9.76 0.11 -18.02
CA THR A 32 -10.79 0.47 -19.01
C THR A 32 -10.78 1.98 -19.14
N GLU A 33 -10.02 2.47 -20.12
CA GLU A 33 -10.29 3.74 -20.79
C GLU A 33 -11.61 3.60 -21.57
N ASP A 34 -12.47 4.61 -21.52
CA ASP A 34 -13.25 5.09 -22.67
C ASP A 34 -14.03 6.36 -22.31
N ALA A 35 -13.49 7.52 -22.71
CA ALA A 35 -14.29 8.71 -23.00
C ALA A 35 -13.55 9.55 -24.05
N ASN A 36 -13.78 9.18 -25.31
CA ASN A 36 -13.32 9.87 -26.50
C ASN A 36 -14.18 11.12 -26.75
N THR A 37 -13.65 12.32 -26.51
CA THR A 37 -14.23 13.57 -27.01
C THR A 37 -13.57 13.98 -28.32
N ASN A 38 -14.36 13.89 -29.38
CA ASN A 38 -14.05 14.29 -30.75
C ASN A 38 -14.11 15.82 -30.84
N ASP A 39 -12.98 16.47 -31.15
CA ASP A 39 -12.91 17.93 -31.31
C ASP A 39 -13.00 18.32 -32.80
N GLY A 40 -13.80 19.35 -33.06
CA GLY A 40 -14.16 19.84 -34.39
C GLY A 40 -13.01 20.60 -35.04
N ASN A 41 -12.83 20.30 -36.33
CA ASN A 41 -11.89 20.93 -37.25
C ASN A 41 -12.38 22.34 -37.62
N ASP A 42 -11.57 23.39 -37.42
CA ASP A 42 -11.72 24.63 -38.18
C ASP A 42 -10.40 25.37 -38.38
N ASN A 43 -10.21 25.82 -39.63
CA ASN A 43 -8.94 26.07 -40.28
C ASN A 43 -8.85 27.56 -40.65
N LYS A 44 -7.91 28.34 -40.10
CA LYS A 44 -7.59 29.69 -40.61
C LYS A 44 -6.09 30.04 -40.60
N LYS A 45 -5.65 30.51 -41.78
CA LYS A 45 -4.31 30.92 -42.19
C LYS A 45 -3.87 32.25 -41.56
N GLY A 46 -2.57 32.38 -41.28
CA GLY A 46 -1.90 33.67 -41.03
C GLY A 46 -0.40 33.54 -40.76
N ARG A 47 0.45 33.92 -41.73
CA ARG A 47 1.91 34.00 -41.58
C ARG A 47 2.31 35.19 -40.70
N LYS A 48 3.18 34.99 -39.71
CA LYS A 48 4.29 35.91 -39.36
C LYS A 48 5.31 35.23 -38.45
N SER A 49 6.56 35.48 -38.80
CA SER A 49 7.82 35.04 -38.22
C SER A 49 8.08 35.63 -36.84
N GLN A 50 8.26 34.77 -35.83
CA GLN A 50 8.98 35.03 -34.58
C GLN A 50 9.57 33.70 -34.10
N ARG A 51 10.88 33.66 -33.85
CA ARG A 51 11.58 32.51 -33.26
C ARG A 51 11.23 32.39 -31.78
N PRO A 52 10.88 31.20 -31.26
CA PRO A 52 11.02 30.94 -29.84
C PRO A 52 11.99 29.77 -29.55
N ALA A 53 12.68 29.97 -28.43
CA ALA A 53 13.32 29.04 -27.51
C ALA A 53 13.56 27.58 -27.93
N ARG A 54 14.83 27.20 -27.81
CA ARG A 54 15.37 25.83 -27.78
C ARG A 54 14.69 25.02 -26.67
N ASN A 55 13.59 24.33 -27.00
CA ASN A 55 12.90 23.41 -26.11
C ASN A 55 13.77 22.14 -25.94
N ARG A 56 14.36 21.97 -24.75
CA ARG A 56 14.97 20.70 -24.34
C ARG A 56 13.82 19.74 -23.98
N ASN A 57 13.28 19.06 -24.99
CA ASN A 57 12.51 17.84 -24.75
C ASN A 57 13.48 16.75 -24.26
N SER A 58 13.70 16.71 -22.95
CA SER A 58 14.10 15.51 -22.24
C SER A 58 13.04 14.45 -22.51
N LYS A 59 13.33 13.54 -23.45
CA LYS A 59 12.56 12.31 -23.65
C LYS A 59 12.41 11.64 -22.28
N SER A 60 11.22 11.74 -21.71
CA SER A 60 10.79 10.85 -20.63
C SER A 60 10.91 9.43 -21.19
N LYS A 61 11.84 8.66 -20.63
CA LYS A 61 11.85 7.22 -20.83
C LYS A 61 10.54 6.72 -20.23
N GLN A 62 9.61 6.32 -21.09
CA GLN A 62 8.49 5.48 -20.72
C GLN A 62 9.10 4.21 -20.11
N TYR A 63 9.02 4.09 -18.79
CA TYR A 63 9.33 2.85 -18.12
C TYR A 63 8.12 1.95 -18.31
N SER A 64 8.25 1.05 -19.28
CA SER A 64 7.36 -0.10 -19.46
C SER A 64 7.24 -0.86 -18.14
N ASN A 65 6.00 -1.16 -17.74
CA ASN A 65 5.67 -2.05 -16.62
C ASN A 65 6.54 -3.31 -16.67
N ARG A 66 7.50 -3.39 -15.75
CA ARG A 66 8.32 -4.58 -15.56
C ARG A 66 7.74 -5.33 -14.36
N THR A 67 6.80 -6.23 -14.63
CA THR A 67 6.47 -7.27 -13.66
C THR A 67 7.76 -8.04 -13.37
N ASN A 68 8.19 -8.03 -12.11
CA ASN A 68 9.34 -8.81 -11.68
C ASN A 68 8.88 -10.26 -11.57
N SER A 69 8.93 -10.98 -12.69
CA SER A 69 8.48 -12.37 -12.93
C SER A 69 9.25 -13.45 -12.13
N ASN A 70 9.86 -13.12 -10.99
CA ASN A 70 10.74 -14.04 -10.25
C ASN A 70 10.18 -14.56 -8.92
N ASN A 71 8.91 -14.27 -8.59
CA ASN A 71 8.30 -14.91 -7.42
C ASN A 71 7.74 -16.26 -7.85
N SER A 72 8.30 -17.34 -7.32
CA SER A 72 7.71 -18.67 -7.44
C SER A 72 6.39 -18.70 -6.65
N PRO A 73 5.36 -19.45 -7.10
CA PRO A 73 4.06 -19.55 -6.42
C PRO A 73 4.16 -19.94 -4.94
N GLU A 74 5.27 -20.56 -4.56
CA GLU A 74 5.60 -21.01 -3.21
C GLU A 74 5.87 -19.85 -2.25
N ILE A 75 6.51 -18.75 -2.70
CA ILE A 75 6.81 -17.58 -1.87
C ILE A 75 5.54 -16.77 -1.58
N ASP A 76 4.63 -16.68 -2.56
CA ASP A 76 3.36 -15.99 -2.39
C ASP A 76 2.47 -16.66 -1.33
N ALA A 77 2.58 -17.98 -1.18
CA ALA A 77 1.88 -18.76 -0.17
C ALA A 77 2.45 -18.59 1.26
N ILE A 78 3.74 -18.27 1.42
CA ILE A 78 4.46 -18.37 2.71
C ILE A 78 3.97 -17.42 3.80
N LEU A 79 3.14 -16.42 3.49
CA LEU A 79 2.50 -15.55 4.49
C LEU A 79 1.06 -15.21 4.12
N LYS A 80 0.39 -16.14 3.44
CA LYS A 80 -0.94 -15.88 2.91
C LYS A 80 -1.87 -15.47 4.06
N GLU A 81 -2.04 -16.35 5.05
CA GLU A 81 -2.96 -16.13 6.17
C GLU A 81 -2.61 -14.91 7.04
N GLU A 82 -1.34 -14.73 7.42
CA GLU A 82 -0.93 -13.58 8.23
C GLU A 82 -1.18 -12.25 7.50
N ALA A 83 -0.88 -12.19 6.20
CA ALA A 83 -1.17 -11.01 5.39
C ALA A 83 -2.69 -10.77 5.27
N TYR A 84 -3.51 -11.81 5.08
CA TYR A 84 -4.97 -11.68 5.08
C TYR A 84 -5.49 -11.06 6.35
N ASN A 85 -5.01 -11.53 7.51
CA ASN A 85 -5.45 -11.01 8.80
C ASN A 85 -5.12 -9.52 8.95
N VAL A 86 -3.92 -9.11 8.53
CA VAL A 86 -3.51 -7.69 8.57
C VAL A 86 -4.33 -6.84 7.60
N VAL A 87 -4.48 -7.28 6.35
CA VAL A 87 -5.25 -6.54 5.32
C VAL A 87 -6.73 -6.41 5.74
N GLY A 88 -7.34 -7.51 6.20
CA GLY A 88 -8.72 -7.49 6.71
C GLY A 88 -8.89 -6.58 7.94
N SER A 89 -7.85 -6.44 8.76
CA SER A 89 -7.84 -5.46 9.86
C SER A 89 -7.81 -4.02 9.35
N SER A 90 -6.99 -3.73 8.34
CA SER A 90 -6.97 -2.41 7.70
C SER A 90 -8.29 -2.04 7.03
N ILE A 91 -8.96 -3.02 6.41
CA ILE A 91 -10.29 -2.82 5.81
C ILE A 91 -11.31 -2.50 6.90
N ASN A 92 -11.34 -3.25 8.00
CA ASN A 92 -12.23 -2.95 9.13
C ASN A 92 -12.02 -1.55 9.68
N VAL A 93 -10.75 -1.15 9.88
CA VAL A 93 -10.40 0.21 10.34
C VAL A 93 -10.93 1.27 9.37
N LEU A 94 -10.74 1.10 8.07
CA LEU A 94 -11.24 2.04 7.07
C LEU A 94 -12.77 2.10 7.04
N ASN A 95 -13.44 0.96 7.17
CA ASN A 95 -14.90 0.87 7.17
C ASN A 95 -15.53 1.56 8.39
N GLU A 96 -14.92 1.39 9.57
CA GLU A 96 -15.42 1.98 10.80
C GLU A 96 -15.13 3.49 10.88
N LEU A 97 -13.93 3.90 10.52
CA LEU A 97 -13.48 5.29 10.69
C LEU A 97 -13.71 6.19 9.47
N GLY A 98 -13.89 5.60 8.29
CA GLY A 98 -13.92 6.31 7.02
C GLY A 98 -12.58 6.98 6.68
N THR A 99 -12.62 7.92 5.73
CA THR A 99 -11.45 8.70 5.26
C THR A 99 -11.36 10.08 5.92
N GLY A 100 -10.18 10.70 5.87
CA GLY A 100 -9.99 12.12 6.22
C GLY A 100 -9.48 12.36 7.64
N LEU A 101 -9.12 11.31 8.36
CA LEU A 101 -8.43 11.39 9.65
C LEU A 101 -6.91 11.56 9.48
N THR A 102 -6.22 11.82 10.58
CA THR A 102 -4.76 11.92 10.60
C THR A 102 -4.10 10.55 10.53
N LEU A 103 -2.84 10.52 10.10
CA LEU A 103 -2.02 9.30 10.09
C LEU A 103 -2.01 8.61 11.47
N GLU A 104 -1.81 9.39 12.53
CA GLU A 104 -1.77 8.90 13.90
C GLU A 104 -3.09 8.22 14.32
N CYS A 105 -4.24 8.71 13.85
CA CYS A 105 -5.52 8.06 14.10
C CYS A 105 -5.59 6.66 13.48
N TYR A 106 -5.16 6.51 12.22
CA TYR A 106 -5.14 5.19 11.57
C TYR A 106 -4.10 4.25 12.17
N GLU A 107 -2.92 4.74 12.52
CA GLU A 107 -1.90 3.96 13.24
C GLU A 107 -2.47 3.41 14.55
N LYS A 108 -3.08 4.26 15.38
CA LYS A 108 -3.70 3.83 16.65
C LYS A 108 -4.87 2.87 16.43
N ALA A 109 -5.69 3.11 15.42
CA ALA A 109 -6.81 2.24 15.09
C ALA A 109 -6.35 0.85 14.66
N MET A 110 -5.28 0.76 13.86
CA MET A 110 -4.67 -0.51 13.48
C MET A 110 -4.17 -1.29 14.70
N LEU A 111 -3.50 -0.62 15.64
CA LEU A 111 -3.06 -1.27 16.89
C LEU A 111 -4.23 -1.77 17.73
N THR A 112 -5.33 -1.01 17.79
CA THR A 112 -6.56 -1.45 18.47
C THR A 112 -7.18 -2.66 17.79
N GLU A 113 -7.28 -2.67 16.46
CA GLU A 113 -7.82 -3.79 15.68
C GLU A 113 -6.96 -5.05 15.85
N PHE A 114 -5.63 -4.89 15.89
CA PHE A 114 -4.71 -6.00 16.16
C PHE A 114 -4.91 -6.61 17.54
N LYS A 115 -5.16 -5.78 18.57
CA LYS A 115 -5.49 -6.29 19.91
C LYS A 115 -6.81 -7.06 19.92
N ILE A 116 -7.82 -6.57 19.21
CA ILE A 116 -9.15 -7.21 19.13
C ILE A 116 -9.05 -8.56 18.42
N LYS A 117 -8.24 -8.65 17.35
CA LYS A 117 -8.04 -9.86 16.57
C LYS A 117 -6.89 -10.74 17.06
N GLU A 118 -6.29 -10.39 18.20
CA GLU A 118 -5.15 -11.11 18.79
C GLU A 118 -3.97 -11.31 17.81
N ILE A 119 -3.75 -10.32 16.94
CA ILE A 119 -2.62 -10.28 16.02
C ILE A 119 -1.37 -9.87 16.81
N PRO A 120 -0.33 -10.72 16.92
CA PRO A 120 0.91 -10.35 17.58
C PRO A 120 1.61 -9.25 16.78
N TYR A 121 2.06 -8.20 17.47
CA TYR A 121 2.75 -7.09 16.84
C TYR A 121 3.78 -6.45 17.78
N GLU A 122 4.75 -5.77 17.18
CA GLU A 122 5.75 -4.94 17.85
C GLU A 122 5.75 -3.52 17.25
N GLU A 123 5.92 -2.51 18.10
CA GLU A 123 5.96 -1.09 17.72
C GLU A 123 7.39 -0.53 17.84
N ASN A 124 7.76 0.38 16.93
CA ASN A 124 8.98 1.18 16.98
C ASN A 124 10.29 0.37 17.14
N LEU A 125 10.46 -0.68 16.34
CA LEU A 125 11.68 -1.49 16.32
C LEU A 125 12.81 -0.75 15.61
N SER A 126 13.88 -0.47 16.35
CA SER A 126 15.05 0.25 15.85
C SER A 126 16.20 -0.71 15.51
N HIS A 127 16.68 -0.66 14.28
CA HIS A 127 17.79 -1.47 13.80
C HIS A 127 19.00 -0.60 13.47
N GLU A 128 20.18 -1.02 13.91
CA GLU A 128 21.42 -0.33 13.55
C GLU A 128 21.80 -0.58 12.09
N ILE A 129 22.18 0.51 11.41
CA ILE A 129 22.75 0.43 10.07
C ILE A 129 24.27 0.41 10.21
N VAL A 130 24.87 -0.73 9.91
CA VAL A 130 26.33 -0.93 9.96
C VAL A 130 26.91 -0.88 8.55
N TYR A 131 27.90 -0.01 8.35
CA TYR A 131 28.69 0.06 7.13
C TYR A 131 30.17 -0.11 7.49
N LYS A 132 30.79 -1.18 6.98
CA LYS A 132 32.20 -1.54 7.27
C LYS A 132 32.51 -1.51 8.76
N GLU A 133 31.72 -2.26 9.55
CA GLU A 133 31.86 -2.37 11.02
C GLU A 133 31.58 -1.07 11.80
N VAL A 134 31.19 0.02 11.13
CA VAL A 134 30.83 1.28 11.77
C VAL A 134 29.32 1.49 11.70
N THR A 135 28.68 1.75 12.84
CA THR A 135 27.27 2.18 12.89
C THR A 135 27.16 3.57 12.29
N VAL A 136 26.44 3.70 11.18
CA VAL A 136 26.26 4.95 10.43
C VAL A 136 24.86 5.55 10.60
N GLY A 137 23.95 4.84 11.27
CA GLY A 137 22.61 5.33 11.52
C GLY A 137 21.70 4.25 12.09
N LYS A 138 20.40 4.56 12.09
CA LYS A 138 19.33 3.66 12.52
C LYS A 138 18.22 3.62 11.47
N CYS A 139 17.54 2.48 11.40
CA CYS A 139 16.34 2.27 10.62
C CYS A 139 15.23 1.85 11.58
N ASP A 140 14.22 2.69 11.70
CA ASP A 140 13.11 2.47 12.64
C ASP A 140 11.90 1.93 11.88
N LEU A 141 11.43 0.77 12.29
CA LEU A 141 10.24 0.11 11.77
C LEU A 141 9.09 0.44 12.72
N LYS A 142 8.10 1.17 12.22
CA LYS A 142 7.00 1.66 13.05
C LYS A 142 6.13 0.55 13.61
N LEU A 143 5.82 -0.44 12.78
CA LEU A 143 4.93 -1.53 13.14
C LEU A 143 5.37 -2.80 12.42
N VAL A 144 5.49 -3.89 13.17
CA VAL A 144 5.76 -5.23 12.64
C VAL A 144 4.72 -6.18 13.21
N ALA A 145 4.08 -6.97 12.36
CA ALA A 145 3.14 -8.02 12.76
C ALA A 145 3.75 -9.41 12.54
N TYR A 146 3.40 -10.35 13.42
CA TYR A 146 3.84 -11.74 13.38
C TYR A 146 5.36 -11.95 13.33
N ASP A 147 6.16 -10.96 13.75
CA ASP A 147 7.63 -10.93 13.62
C ASP A 147 8.15 -11.13 12.18
N LYS A 148 7.29 -10.94 11.19
CA LYS A 148 7.55 -11.28 9.78
C LYS A 148 7.11 -10.20 8.79
N ILE A 149 6.11 -9.40 9.15
CA ILE A 149 5.45 -8.46 8.24
C ILE A 149 5.67 -7.02 8.72
N ASN A 150 6.40 -6.22 7.96
CA ASN A 150 6.49 -4.78 8.20
C ASN A 150 5.22 -4.08 7.70
N ILE A 151 4.64 -3.18 8.49
CA ILE A 151 3.45 -2.43 8.12
C ILE A 151 3.78 -0.95 8.04
N TRP A 152 3.40 -0.32 6.93
CA TRP A 152 3.54 1.12 6.71
C TRP A 152 2.21 1.73 6.30
N ILE A 153 1.74 2.70 7.07
CA ILE A 153 0.53 3.48 6.76
C ILE A 153 0.90 4.81 6.13
N VAL A 154 0.22 5.18 5.04
CA VAL A 154 0.34 6.47 4.36
C VAL A 154 -1.04 7.08 4.10
N ILE A 155 -1.09 8.39 3.85
CA ILE A 155 -2.30 9.11 3.43
C ILE A 155 -1.90 10.02 2.26
N GLU A 156 -1.70 9.42 1.09
CA GLU A 156 -1.14 10.08 -0.09
C GLU A 156 -1.97 9.81 -1.34
N ASP A 157 -1.71 10.51 -2.45
CA ASP A 157 -2.45 10.28 -3.70
C ASP A 157 -2.26 8.88 -4.28
N ASN A 158 -1.12 8.25 -4.00
CA ASN A 158 -0.83 6.87 -4.40
C ASN A 158 0.29 6.27 -3.54
N ILE A 159 0.40 4.95 -3.58
CA ILE A 159 1.59 4.24 -3.09
C ILE A 159 2.67 4.37 -4.17
N SER A 160 3.63 5.27 -3.96
CA SER A 160 4.73 5.52 -4.89
C SER A 160 5.84 4.45 -4.86
N ASP A 161 6.64 4.40 -5.94
CA ASP A 161 7.86 3.59 -6.02
C ASP A 161 8.85 3.87 -4.88
N HIS A 162 8.84 5.09 -4.34
CA HIS A 162 9.68 5.46 -3.19
C HIS A 162 9.27 4.70 -1.93
N HIS A 163 7.97 4.48 -1.71
CA HIS A 163 7.48 3.67 -0.59
C HIS A 163 7.91 2.22 -0.74
N ILE A 164 7.78 1.65 -1.94
CA ILE A 164 8.18 0.28 -2.23
C ILE A 164 9.69 0.10 -2.01
N ALA A 165 10.51 1.02 -2.54
CA ALA A 165 11.96 0.99 -2.36
C ALA A 165 12.37 1.13 -0.89
N SER A 166 11.71 2.00 -0.13
CA SER A 166 11.93 2.16 1.31
C SER A 166 11.53 0.90 2.08
N MET A 167 10.39 0.31 1.73
CA MET A 167 9.92 -0.96 2.30
C MET A 167 10.93 -2.08 2.07
N LEU A 168 11.44 -2.26 0.84
CA LEU A 168 12.49 -3.26 0.56
C LEU A 168 13.73 -3.09 1.44
N ASN A 169 14.15 -1.85 1.71
CA ASN A 169 15.24 -1.60 2.64
C ASN A 169 14.88 -1.99 4.07
N HIS A 170 13.68 -1.67 4.54
CA HIS A 170 13.21 -2.07 5.85
C HIS A 170 13.17 -3.60 6.00
N LEU A 171 12.67 -4.32 4.99
CA LEU A 171 12.63 -5.78 5.00
C LEU A 171 14.04 -6.38 5.10
N LYS A 172 14.98 -5.85 4.31
CA LYS A 172 16.37 -6.30 4.35
C LYS A 172 17.04 -6.04 5.69
N VAL A 173 16.84 -4.86 6.27
CA VAL A 173 17.45 -4.48 7.55
C VAL A 173 16.83 -5.25 8.72
N GLY A 174 15.50 -5.34 8.74
CA GLY A 174 14.75 -6.06 9.78
C GLY A 174 14.73 -7.58 9.60
N LYS A 175 15.30 -8.11 8.51
CA LYS A 175 15.24 -9.53 8.13
C LYS A 175 13.81 -10.06 8.08
N LEU A 176 12.89 -9.22 7.61
CA LEU A 176 11.47 -9.51 7.50
C LEU A 176 11.16 -10.09 6.11
N GLN A 177 10.10 -10.89 6.03
CA GLN A 177 9.76 -11.66 4.84
C GLN A 177 8.84 -10.89 3.89
N ALA A 178 7.97 -10.05 4.44
CA ALA A 178 7.03 -9.25 3.67
C ALA A 178 6.78 -7.87 4.28
N GLY A 179 6.34 -6.95 3.44
CA GLY A 179 5.90 -5.62 3.80
C GLY A 179 4.50 -5.37 3.25
N LEU A 180 3.67 -4.68 4.03
CA LEU A 180 2.35 -4.22 3.62
C LEU A 180 2.30 -2.70 3.77
N ILE A 181 1.99 -2.02 2.67
CA ILE A 181 1.79 -0.59 2.64
C ILE A 181 0.29 -0.33 2.47
N PHE A 182 -0.28 0.49 3.35
CA PHE A 182 -1.70 0.83 3.35
C PHE A 182 -1.89 2.33 3.15
N ASN A 183 -2.72 2.71 2.19
CA ASN A 183 -3.08 4.09 1.92
C ASN A 183 -4.55 4.34 2.26
N PHE A 184 -4.78 5.10 3.34
CA PHE A 184 -6.12 5.41 3.87
C PHE A 184 -6.74 6.70 3.30
N LYS A 185 -6.16 7.27 2.24
CA LYS A 185 -6.69 8.51 1.64
C LYS A 185 -8.08 8.34 1.00
N TYR A 186 -8.39 7.14 0.51
CA TYR A 186 -9.58 6.88 -0.31
C TYR A 186 -10.56 5.91 0.35
N PRO A 187 -11.87 5.97 0.01
CA PRO A 187 -12.88 5.09 0.59
C PRO A 187 -12.66 3.60 0.29
N LYS A 188 -12.01 3.28 -0.84
CA LYS A 188 -11.48 1.94 -1.11
C LYS A 188 -10.03 1.89 -0.64
N LEU A 189 -9.72 0.92 0.23
CA LEU A 189 -8.36 0.75 0.73
C LEU A 189 -7.41 0.45 -0.43
N GLN A 190 -6.47 1.35 -0.66
CA GLN A 190 -5.34 1.09 -1.54
C GLN A 190 -4.24 0.45 -0.70
N TRP A 191 -3.68 -0.65 -1.18
CA TRP A 191 -2.60 -1.32 -0.46
C TRP A 191 -1.66 -2.06 -1.41
N GLN A 192 -0.45 -2.34 -0.94
CA GLN A 192 0.53 -3.08 -1.71
C GLN A 192 1.36 -4.02 -0.84
N ARG A 193 1.56 -5.23 -1.34
CA ARG A 193 2.48 -6.22 -0.75
C ARG A 193 3.86 -6.11 -1.41
N VAL A 194 4.88 -6.15 -0.58
CA VAL A 194 6.29 -6.19 -0.98
C VAL A 194 6.92 -7.44 -0.38
N ILE A 195 7.63 -8.24 -1.18
CA ILE A 195 8.32 -9.44 -0.70
C ILE A 195 9.78 -9.41 -1.12
N THR A 196 10.66 -9.91 -0.25
CA THR A 196 12.07 -10.15 -0.57
C THR A 196 12.27 -11.63 -0.86
N GLY A 197 12.77 -11.96 -2.05
CA GLY A 197 13.18 -13.32 -2.42
C GLY A 197 14.56 -13.70 -1.89
#